data_AF-A0A0N5C948-F1
#
_entry.id   AF-A0A0N5C948-F1
#
_cell.length_a   1.000
_cell.length_b   1.000
_cell.length_c   1.000
_cell.angle_alpha   90.00
_cell.angle_beta   90.00
_cell.angle_gamma   90.00
#
_symmetry.space_group_name_H-M   'P 1'
#
loop_
_entity.id
_entity.type
_entity.pdbx_description
1 polymer ?
#
loop_
_entity_poly.entity_id
_entity_poly.type
_entity_poly.pdbx_seq_one_letter_code
_entity_poly.pdbx_strand_id
1 'polypeptide(L)'
;MHYYFPPKNFTDSCWLPDKSIGQIPCRTACFVLIEDTEDEFSPKAILRGCVDRLLLFGMDDDVKDAIITYHKSCRSTDRHLLQLISLSKDSQYVLMCTCEGKLCNDEDMRTTLETSSASKVIFLSPVRYIIFHVSIIAIILLKFSLF
;
A
#
# COMPACT_ATOMS: atom_id res chain seq x y z
N MET A 1 -8.79 5.11 -26.53
CA MET A 1 -7.98 3.92 -26.84
C MET A 1 -6.77 3.96 -25.91
N HIS A 2 -6.76 3.12 -24.88
CA HIS A 2 -5.69 3.11 -23.87
C HIS A 2 -4.49 2.35 -24.44
N TYR A 3 -3.37 3.03 -24.65
CA TYR A 3 -2.12 2.40 -25.07
C TYR A 3 -1.36 1.95 -23.83
N TYR A 4 -1.71 0.77 -23.32
CA TYR A 4 -0.87 0.09 -22.35
C TYR A 4 0.41 -0.37 -23.06
N PHE A 5 1.54 0.21 -22.69
CA PHE A 5 2.84 -0.32 -23.12
C PHE A 5 3.28 -1.38 -22.10
N PRO A 6 3.38 -2.66 -22.51
CA PRO A 6 3.83 -3.69 -21.59
C PRO A 6 5.22 -3.33 -21.04
N PRO A 7 5.46 -3.52 -19.73
CA PRO A 7 6.78 -3.30 -19.16
C PRO A 7 7.80 -4.15 -19.92
N LYS A 8 8.90 -3.53 -20.36
CA LYS A 8 9.88 -4.20 -21.25
C LYS A 8 10.61 -5.37 -20.58
N ASN A 9 10.55 -5.45 -19.25
CA ASN A 9 11.27 -6.44 -18.46
C ASN A 9 10.29 -7.17 -17.53
N PHE A 10 10.22 -8.49 -17.67
CA PHE A 10 9.44 -9.38 -16.82
C PHE A 10 10.40 -10.31 -16.04
N THR A 11 9.98 -10.75 -14.86
CA THR A 11 10.69 -11.75 -14.03
C THR A 11 9.66 -12.65 -13.36
N ASP A 12 10.06 -13.87 -13.02
CA ASP A 12 9.30 -14.76 -12.14
C ASP A 12 9.55 -14.44 -10.66
N SER A 13 10.61 -13.68 -10.35
CA SER A 13 10.93 -13.21 -9.00
C SER A 13 10.16 -11.93 -8.64
N CYS A 14 8.82 -12.01 -8.60
CA CYS A 14 7.94 -10.84 -8.46
C CYS A 14 8.14 -10.06 -7.14
N TRP A 15 8.42 -10.78 -6.06
CA TRP A 15 8.51 -10.23 -4.70
C TRP A 15 9.79 -9.44 -4.45
N LEU A 16 10.90 -9.92 -4.99
CA LEU A 16 12.22 -9.32 -4.86
C LEU A 16 12.87 -9.32 -6.25
N PRO A 17 13.06 -8.14 -6.87
CA PRO A 17 13.67 -8.06 -8.19
C PRO A 17 15.09 -8.62 -8.17
N ASP A 18 15.46 -9.34 -9.22
CA ASP A 18 16.84 -9.79 -9.41
C ASP A 18 17.66 -8.74 -10.20
N LYS A 19 18.98 -8.91 -10.21
CA LYS A 19 19.91 -8.00 -10.90
C LYS A 19 19.82 -8.07 -12.44
N SER A 20 19.10 -9.04 -12.99
CA SER A 20 18.94 -9.21 -14.44
C SER A 20 17.85 -8.31 -15.03
N ILE A 21 16.98 -7.74 -14.18
CA ILE A 21 15.95 -6.80 -14.61
C ILE A 21 16.60 -5.46 -14.99
N GLY A 22 16.36 -5.01 -16.22
CA GLY A 22 16.86 -3.74 -16.71
C GLY A 22 16.30 -2.55 -15.91
N GLN A 23 17.18 -1.59 -15.62
CA GLN A 23 16.87 -0.37 -14.89
C GLN A 23 16.54 0.78 -15.84
N ILE A 24 15.67 1.69 -15.39
CA ILE A 24 15.33 2.90 -16.14
C ILE A 24 15.53 4.15 -15.26
N PRO A 25 15.96 5.28 -15.84
CA PRO A 25 16.03 6.54 -15.10
C PRO A 25 14.61 7.07 -14.84
N CYS A 26 14.25 7.26 -13.57
CA CYS A 26 13.02 7.94 -13.15
C CYS A 26 13.28 9.44 -12.97
N ARG A 27 12.36 10.29 -13.46
CA ARG A 27 12.41 11.74 -13.27
C ARG A 27 11.58 12.22 -12.08
N THR A 28 10.60 11.42 -11.68
CA THR A 28 9.68 11.70 -10.57
C THR A 28 9.91 10.69 -9.43
N ALA A 29 8.86 10.02 -8.95
CA ALA A 29 8.93 8.98 -7.93
C ALA A 29 8.90 7.58 -8.56
N CYS A 30 9.47 6.62 -7.85
CA CYS A 30 9.30 5.20 -8.15
C CYS A 30 7.98 4.70 -7.55
N PHE A 31 7.40 3.67 -8.15
CA PHE A 31 6.25 2.97 -7.58
C PHE A 31 6.41 1.45 -7.58
N VAL A 32 5.63 0.80 -6.72
CA VAL A 32 5.28 -0.62 -6.77
C VAL A 32 3.76 -0.73 -6.70
N LEU A 33 3.17 -1.54 -7.57
CA LEU A 33 1.75 -1.82 -7.61
C LEU A 33 1.53 -3.32 -7.45
N ILE A 34 0.66 -3.72 -6.54
CA ILE A 34 0.32 -5.11 -6.27
C ILE A 34 -1.19 -5.30 -6.47
N GLU A 35 -1.56 -6.26 -7.29
CA GLU A 35 -2.94 -6.61 -7.62
C GLU A 35 -3.18 -8.12 -7.44
N ASP A 36 -4.40 -8.48 -7.06
CA ASP A 36 -4.90 -9.85 -7.03
C ASP A 36 -5.22 -10.38 -8.44
N THR A 37 -4.84 -11.62 -8.70
CA THR A 37 -5.14 -12.32 -9.97
C THR A 37 -6.07 -13.51 -9.76
N GLU A 38 -6.72 -13.99 -10.82
CA GLU A 38 -7.48 -15.26 -10.76
C GLU A 38 -6.62 -16.53 -10.80
N ASP A 39 -5.30 -16.42 -11.00
CA ASP A 39 -4.40 -17.56 -11.06
C ASP A 39 -4.11 -18.12 -9.65
N GLU A 40 -4.46 -19.38 -9.41
CA GLU A 40 -4.20 -20.10 -8.16
C GLU A 40 -2.69 -20.23 -7.84
N PHE A 41 -1.84 -20.32 -8.87
CA PHE A 41 -0.39 -20.49 -8.70
C PHE A 41 0.34 -19.16 -8.55
N SER A 42 -0.24 -18.07 -9.01
CA SER A 42 0.36 -16.74 -8.96
C SER A 42 -0.65 -15.69 -8.49
N PRO A 43 -1.18 -15.80 -7.25
CA PRO A 43 -2.34 -15.03 -6.80
C PRO A 43 -2.14 -13.50 -6.76
N LYS A 44 -0.90 -13.04 -6.94
CA LYS A 44 -0.53 -11.61 -6.94
C LYS A 44 0.32 -11.29 -8.17
N ALA A 45 -0.05 -10.21 -8.85
CA ALA A 45 0.78 -9.56 -9.86
C ALA A 45 1.47 -8.33 -9.25
N ILE A 46 2.75 -8.12 -9.57
CA ILE A 46 3.54 -7.00 -9.07
C ILE A 46 4.11 -6.23 -10.25
N LEU A 47 3.80 -4.93 -10.32
CA LEU A 47 4.31 -4.00 -11.31
C LEU A 47 5.20 -2.96 -10.63
N ARG A 48 6.37 -2.68 -11.21
CA ARG A 48 7.32 -1.68 -10.71
C ARG A 48 7.68 -0.70 -11.82
N GLY A 49 7.95 0.55 -11.46
CA GLY A 49 8.37 1.55 -12.44
C GLY A 49 8.47 2.96 -11.88
N CYS A 50 8.38 3.93 -12.78
CA CYS A 50 8.34 5.36 -12.46
C CYS A 50 6.92 5.90 -12.66
N VAL A 51 6.45 6.76 -11.76
CA VAL A 51 5.07 7.29 -11.79
C VAL A 51 4.79 8.05 -13.09
N ASP A 52 5.76 8.79 -13.61
CA ASP A 52 5.68 9.52 -14.88
C ASP A 52 5.55 8.62 -16.12
N ARG A 53 5.79 7.31 -15.97
CA ARG A 53 5.71 6.32 -17.05
C ARG A 53 4.62 5.27 -16.85
N LEU A 54 3.96 5.26 -15.69
CA LEU A 54 2.93 4.27 -15.36
C LEU A 54 1.71 4.41 -16.28
N LEU A 55 1.30 5.64 -16.60
CA LEU A 55 0.10 5.92 -17.40
C LEU A 55 0.39 6.99 -18.44
N LEU A 56 1.24 6.62 -19.42
CA LEU A 56 1.66 7.49 -20.53
C LEU A 56 0.49 8.12 -21.32
N PHE A 57 -0.73 7.61 -21.20
CA PHE A 57 -1.95 8.22 -21.74
C PHE A 57 -3.15 7.87 -20.85
N GLY A 58 -3.49 8.72 -19.88
CA GLY A 58 -4.74 8.56 -19.13
C GLY A 58 -4.82 9.16 -17.73
N MET A 59 -3.70 9.30 -17.01
CA MET A 59 -3.75 9.88 -15.66
C MET A 59 -3.86 11.40 -15.74
N ASP A 60 -4.78 11.96 -14.96
CA ASP A 60 -4.85 13.40 -14.76
C ASP A 60 -3.56 13.89 -14.07
N ASP A 61 -3.02 15.02 -14.54
CA ASP A 61 -1.77 15.57 -14.02
C ASP A 61 -1.88 15.91 -12.53
N ASP A 62 -3.05 16.29 -12.04
CA ASP A 62 -3.30 16.57 -10.62
C ASP A 62 -3.25 15.29 -9.78
N VAL A 63 -3.76 14.18 -10.31
CA VAL A 63 -3.69 12.87 -9.65
C VAL A 63 -2.24 12.40 -9.56
N LYS A 64 -1.50 12.54 -10.66
CA LYS A 64 -0.07 12.22 -10.73
C LYS A 64 0.73 13.05 -9.72
N ASP A 65 0.51 14.36 -9.68
CA ASP A 65 1.21 15.25 -8.76
C ASP A 65 0.82 14.98 -7.29
N ALA A 66 -0.45 14.63 -7.02
CA ALA A 66 -0.89 14.21 -5.70
C ALA A 66 -0.20 12.91 -5.25
N ILE A 67 -0.07 11.93 -6.15
CA ILE A 67 0.65 10.67 -5.89
C ILE A 67 2.12 10.93 -5.57
N ILE A 68 2.78 11.78 -6.36
CA ILE A 68 4.20 12.12 -6.17
C ILE A 68 4.39 12.89 -4.86
N THR A 69 3.51 13.84 -4.55
CA THR A 69 3.69 14.80 -3.45
C THR A 69 3.32 14.23 -2.08
N TYR A 70 2.21 13.49 -1.99
CA TYR A 70 1.58 13.19 -0.69
C TYR A 70 1.71 11.74 -0.23
N HIS A 71 2.31 10.86 -1.04
CA HIS A 71 2.38 9.44 -0.73
C HIS A 71 3.84 8.99 -0.77
N LYS A 72 4.50 8.94 0.40
CA LYS A 72 5.81 8.27 0.61
C LYS A 72 5.62 6.91 1.31
N SER A 73 4.46 6.29 1.11
CA SER A 73 4.02 5.08 1.82
C SER A 73 3.04 4.28 0.96
N CYS A 74 2.80 3.04 1.35
CA CYS A 74 1.88 2.15 0.66
C CYS A 74 0.42 2.45 1.02
N ARG A 75 -0.44 2.52 -0.01
CA ARG A 75 -1.87 2.80 0.16
C ARG A 75 -2.71 1.92 -0.76
N SER A 76 -3.87 1.52 -0.26
CA SER A 76 -4.93 0.92 -1.07
C SER A 76 -5.56 2.02 -1.95
N THR A 77 -5.41 1.89 -3.26
CA THR A 77 -5.85 2.86 -4.26
C THR A 77 -6.92 2.24 -5.14
N ASP A 78 -7.95 3.03 -5.48
CA ASP A 78 -8.97 2.61 -6.44
C ASP A 78 -8.36 2.54 -7.85
N ARG A 79 -8.53 1.40 -8.51
CA ARG A 79 -7.99 1.15 -9.85
C ARG A 79 -8.54 2.07 -10.92
N HIS A 80 -9.75 2.61 -10.75
CA HIS A 80 -10.37 3.50 -11.74
C HIS A 80 -9.61 4.82 -11.84
N LEU A 81 -9.04 5.30 -10.73
CA LEU A 81 -8.17 6.48 -10.71
C LEU A 81 -6.90 6.26 -11.52
N LEU A 82 -6.46 5.01 -11.60
CA LEU A 82 -5.28 4.58 -12.35
C LEU A 82 -5.62 4.08 -13.75
N GLN A 83 -6.91 4.06 -14.14
CA GLN A 83 -7.38 3.51 -15.42
C GLN A 83 -6.80 2.12 -15.74
N LEU A 84 -6.63 1.28 -14.72
CA LEU A 84 -6.08 -0.07 -14.86
C LEU A 84 -7.18 -1.07 -15.20
N ILE A 85 -6.87 -2.00 -16.11
CA ILE A 85 -7.73 -3.15 -16.39
C ILE A 85 -7.50 -4.18 -15.30
N SER A 86 -8.59 -4.68 -14.73
CA SER A 86 -8.54 -5.70 -13.68
C SER A 86 -7.96 -7.03 -14.15
N LEU A 87 -7.12 -7.65 -13.31
CA LEU A 87 -6.70 -9.04 -13.46
C LEU A 87 -7.60 -10.05 -12.72
N SER A 88 -8.61 -9.58 -11.99
CA SER A 88 -9.57 -10.39 -11.22
C SER A 88 -11.00 -9.83 -11.28
N LYS A 89 -12.02 -10.68 -11.41
CA LYS A 89 -13.41 -10.22 -11.59
C LYS A 89 -13.95 -9.27 -10.50
N ASP A 90 -13.44 -9.34 -9.27
CA ASP A 90 -14.01 -8.63 -8.11
C ASP A 90 -13.05 -7.71 -7.36
N SER A 91 -11.80 -7.56 -7.81
CA SER A 91 -10.90 -6.62 -7.17
C SER A 91 -11.20 -5.20 -7.65
N GLN A 92 -11.43 -4.27 -6.71
CA GLN A 92 -11.65 -2.84 -7.00
C GLN A 92 -10.45 -1.97 -6.58
N TYR A 93 -9.59 -2.54 -5.74
CA TYR A 93 -8.44 -1.85 -5.17
C TYR A 93 -7.14 -2.50 -5.62
N VAL A 94 -6.06 -1.71 -5.61
CA VAL A 94 -4.69 -2.17 -5.78
C VAL A 94 -3.84 -1.56 -4.67
N LEU A 95 -2.82 -2.28 -4.20
CA LEU A 95 -1.86 -1.71 -3.28
C LEU A 95 -0.82 -0.94 -4.08
N MET A 96 -0.76 0.37 -3.90
CA MET A 96 0.23 1.24 -4.54
C MET A 96 1.19 1.80 -3.49
N CYS A 97 2.47 1.53 -3.67
CA CYS A 97 3.56 2.08 -2.88
C CYS A 97 4.38 3.04 -3.74
N THR A 98 4.84 4.13 -3.15
CA THR A 98 5.65 5.15 -3.82
C THR A 98 6.85 5.54 -2.96
N CYS A 99 7.98 5.78 -3.60
CA CYS A 99 9.23 6.11 -2.93
C CYS A 99 10.13 7.00 -3.80
N GLU A 100 11.12 7.62 -3.17
CA GLU A 100 12.13 8.46 -3.82
C GLU A 100 13.53 7.90 -3.52
N GLY A 101 14.46 8.05 -4.46
CA GLY A 101 15.84 7.61 -4.32
C GLY A 101 16.24 6.52 -5.31
N LYS A 102 17.52 6.16 -5.28
CA LYS A 102 18.09 5.18 -6.21
C LYS A 102 17.59 3.78 -5.86
N LEU A 103 16.83 3.17 -6.78
CA LEU A 103 16.29 1.81 -6.65
C LEU A 103 15.50 1.59 -5.35
N CYS A 104 14.80 2.63 -4.85
CA CYS A 104 14.03 2.53 -3.61
C CYS A 104 12.87 1.51 -3.70
N ASN A 105 12.42 1.19 -4.92
CA ASN A 105 11.39 0.20 -5.18
C ASN A 105 11.96 -1.20 -5.48
N ASP A 106 13.19 -1.49 -5.06
CA ASP A 106 13.86 -2.80 -5.18
C ASP A 106 13.68 -3.69 -3.94
N GLU A 107 12.95 -3.21 -2.93
CA GLU A 107 12.74 -3.96 -1.70
C GLU A 107 11.77 -5.15 -1.87
N ASP A 108 11.91 -6.12 -0.96
CA ASP A 108 11.00 -7.28 -0.85
C ASP A 108 9.62 -6.83 -0.36
N MET A 109 8.60 -7.05 -1.17
CA MET A 109 7.24 -6.57 -0.88
C MET A 109 6.41 -7.50 0.01
N ARG A 110 6.93 -8.67 0.40
CA ARG A 110 6.24 -9.58 1.32
C ARG A 110 6.08 -8.95 2.70
N THR A 111 7.13 -8.30 3.20
CA THR A 111 7.14 -7.61 4.51
C THR A 111 6.14 -6.45 4.55
N THR A 112 6.00 -5.74 3.44
CA THR A 112 5.06 -4.63 3.27
C THR A 112 3.60 -5.10 3.35
N LEU A 113 3.26 -6.23 2.73
CA LEU A 113 1.91 -6.81 2.82
C LEU A 113 1.55 -7.26 4.23
N GLU A 114 2.48 -7.89 4.94
CA GLU A 114 2.30 -8.29 6.33
C GLU A 114 2.04 -7.08 7.23
N THR A 115 2.75 -5.97 6.99
CA THR A 115 2.58 -4.72 7.75
C THR A 115 1.26 -4.02 7.42
N SER A 116 0.82 -4.05 6.16
CA SER A 116 -0.49 -3.49 5.76
C SER A 116 -1.68 -4.26 6.39
N SER A 117 -1.52 -5.57 6.57
CA SER A 117 -2.49 -6.45 7.24
C SER A 117 -2.48 -6.29 8.77
N ALA A 118 -1.38 -5.75 9.32
CA ALA A 118 -1.19 -5.51 10.74
C ALA A 118 -1.73 -4.15 11.23
N SER A 119 -2.49 -3.42 10.40
CA SER A 119 -3.45 -2.40 10.89
C SER A 119 -4.65 -3.09 11.57
N LYS A 120 -4.37 -3.97 12.53
CA LYS A 120 -5.36 -4.48 13.47
C LYS A 120 -5.70 -3.32 14.40
N VAL A 121 -6.87 -2.75 14.16
CA VAL A 121 -7.75 -2.05 15.09
C VAL A 121 -7.13 -1.96 16.49
N ILE A 122 -6.71 -0.76 16.90
CA ILE A 122 -6.47 -0.45 18.31
C ILE A 122 -7.83 -0.61 18.99
N PHE A 123 -8.16 -1.84 19.39
CA PHE A 123 -9.30 -2.12 20.24
C PHE A 123 -8.92 -1.50 21.57
N LEU A 124 -9.36 -0.27 21.81
CA LEU A 124 -9.44 0.30 23.15
C LEU A 124 -10.32 -0.65 23.94
N SER A 125 -9.68 -1.60 24.62
CA SER A 125 -10.37 -2.67 25.33
C SER A 125 -11.31 -2.03 26.36
N PRO A 126 -12.63 -2.27 26.31
CA PRO A 126 -13.58 -1.71 27.27
C PRO A 126 -13.23 -2.12 28.71
N VAL A 127 -12.48 -3.21 28.86
CA VAL A 127 -11.95 -3.70 30.14
C VAL A 127 -11.03 -2.66 30.81
N ARG A 128 -10.16 -1.97 30.05
CA ARG A 128 -9.28 -0.93 30.62
C ARG A 128 -10.07 0.29 31.11
N TYR A 129 -11.11 0.66 30.39
CA TYR A 129 -11.99 1.77 30.77
C TYR A 129 -12.78 1.43 32.04
N ILE A 130 -13.32 0.21 32.14
CA ILE A 130 -14.05 -0.26 33.32
C ILE A 130 -13.12 -0.33 34.55
N ILE A 131 -11.90 -0.87 34.41
CA ILE A 131 -10.93 -0.92 35.52
C ILE A 131 -10.61 0.49 36.04
N PHE A 132 -10.44 1.46 35.15
CA PHE A 132 -10.17 2.85 35.55
C PHE A 132 -11.34 3.45 36.34
N HIS A 133 -12.58 3.25 35.87
CA HIS A 133 -13.77 3.72 36.57
C HIS A 133 -13.97 3.06 37.93
N VAL A 134 -13.79 1.73 38.02
CA VAL A 134 -13.88 1.01 39.30
C VAL A 134 -12.81 1.50 40.29
N SER A 135 -11.60 1.76 39.82
CA SER A 135 -10.50 2.29 40.65
C SER A 135 -10.83 3.67 41.20
N ILE A 136 -11.42 4.56 40.38
CA ILE A 136 -11.85 5.90 40.83
C ILE A 136 -12.98 5.79 41.87
N ILE A 137 -13.98 4.95 41.63
CA ILE A 137 -15.10 4.75 42.57
C ILE A 137 -14.58 4.22 43.91
N ALA A 138 -13.66 3.26 43.90
CA ALA A 138 -13.04 2.73 45.11
C ALA A 138 -12.29 3.81 45.91
N ILE A 139 -11.55 4.69 45.24
CA ILE A 139 -10.83 5.81 45.89
C ILE A 139 -11.81 6.82 46.51
N ILE A 140 -12.91 7.13 45.83
CA ILE A 140 -13.94 8.05 46.35
C ILE A 140 -14.60 7.45 47.60
N LEU A 141 -14.95 6.16 47.57
CA LEU A 141 -15.53 5.46 48.72
C LEU A 141 -14.56 5.40 49.91
N LEU A 142 -13.27 5.13 49.66
CA LEU A 142 -12.24 5.14 50.70
C LEU A 142 -12.07 6.52 51.36
N LYS A 143 -12.16 7.60 50.58
CA LYS A 143 -12.13 8.97 51.12
C LYS A 143 -13.34 9.30 51.98
N PHE A 144 -14.52 8.78 51.65
CA PHE A 144 -15.75 9.02 52.42
C PHE A 144 -15.81 8.23 53.73
N SER A 145 -15.14 7.07 53.84
CA SER A 145 -15.06 6.31 55.10
C SER A 145 -14.03 6.85 56.11
N LEU A 146 -13.28 7.89 55.74
CA LEU A 146 -12.25 8.53 56.56
C LEU A 146 -12.68 9.92 57.10
N PHE A 147 -13.94 10.28 56.93
CA PHE A 147 -14.58 11.47 57.49
C PHE A 147 -15.75 11.10 58.41
#